data_AF-A0A4Q7VL24-F1
#
_entry.id   AF-A0A4Q7VL24-F1
#
_cell.length_a   1.000
_cell.length_b   1.000
_cell.length_c   1.000
_cell.angle_alpha   90.00
_cell.angle_beta   90.00
_cell.angle_gamma   90.00
#
_symmetry.space_group_name_H-M   'P 1'
#
loop_
_entity.id
_entity.type
_entity.pdbx_description
1 polymer ?
#
loop_
_entity_poly.entity_id
_entity_poly.type
_entity_poly.pdbx_seq_one_letter_code
_entity_poly.pdbx_strand_id
1 'polypeptide(L)'
;MRKYIMLWAIISSLCFFTACDEYDTEDISVEYSLDLTEGSNLIVQLGDPYSEPGYKAIYAGSDVTDKVVVEGAVDPNTVGLYMVEYSYTIPNGETISLEREVIVADMSITTDISGTYVTQEGTHRIRKGVRTDYSETEVVIKQIAPGFFSVSNLIGGYYSDHVGYGDRYAASGYIQLKEDNSIAILSSLVPGWGDSLSALDNAAYTPADNTIYWEAGYAGMVFYVNMKMKEE
;
A
#
# COMPACT_ATOMS: atom_id res chain seq x y z
N MET A 1 44.55 -68.13 4.00
CA MET A 1 45.89 -68.34 4.60
C MET A 1 46.87 -67.35 3.95
N ARG A 2 47.60 -66.59 4.79
CA ARG A 2 48.87 -65.83 4.55
C ARG A 2 48.97 -64.94 3.28
N LYS A 3 48.93 -63.61 3.40
CA LYS A 3 50.02 -62.66 3.76
C LYS A 3 51.27 -62.75 2.86
N TYR A 4 51.53 -61.70 2.05
CA TYR A 4 52.83 -61.06 1.74
C TYR A 4 52.48 -59.66 1.14
N ILE A 5 52.77 -58.49 1.73
CA ILE A 5 54.02 -57.83 2.19
C ILE A 5 54.93 -57.33 1.05
N MET A 6 54.84 -56.00 0.84
CA MET A 6 55.87 -54.96 0.55
C MET A 6 56.87 -55.09 -0.62
N LEU A 7 56.95 -54.03 -1.45
CA LEU A 7 58.17 -53.24 -1.78
C LEU A 7 57.77 -52.06 -2.72
N TRP A 8 57.60 -50.82 -2.25
CA TRP A 8 58.57 -49.70 -2.25
C TRP A 8 59.47 -49.55 -3.50
N ALA A 9 59.12 -48.60 -4.37
CA ALA A 9 60.06 -47.86 -5.22
C ALA A 9 59.64 -46.38 -5.28
N ILE A 10 60.55 -45.52 -4.86
CA ILE A 10 60.48 -44.06 -4.75
C ILE A 10 60.85 -43.44 -6.09
N ILE A 11 60.13 -42.40 -6.55
CA ILE A 11 60.58 -41.26 -7.38
C ILE A 11 59.47 -40.19 -7.23
N SER A 12 59.64 -39.23 -6.32
CA SER A 12 60.16 -37.89 -6.60
C SER A 12 59.38 -37.13 -7.68
N SER A 13 58.36 -36.40 -7.26
CA SER A 13 58.01 -35.11 -7.88
C SER A 13 57.38 -34.21 -6.83
N LEU A 14 58.22 -33.31 -6.32
CA LEU A 14 57.80 -32.07 -5.66
C LEU A 14 56.83 -31.32 -6.59
N CYS A 15 55.55 -31.29 -6.24
CA CYS A 15 54.66 -30.23 -6.68
C CYS A 15 54.24 -29.46 -5.43
N PHE A 16 54.96 -28.38 -5.16
CA PHE A 16 54.47 -27.31 -4.32
C PHE A 16 53.27 -26.66 -5.02
N PHE A 17 52.06 -26.97 -4.57
CA PHE A 17 50.91 -26.10 -4.78
C PHE A 17 50.67 -25.37 -3.45
N THR A 18 51.35 -24.24 -3.31
CA THR A 18 50.88 -23.15 -2.45
C THR A 18 49.87 -22.31 -3.23
N ALA A 19 49.00 -21.64 -2.49
CA ALA A 19 47.88 -20.80 -2.94
C ALA A 19 46.55 -21.56 -3.13
N CYS A 20 45.93 -21.96 -2.01
CA CYS A 20 44.56 -21.53 -1.84
C CYS A 20 44.64 -20.09 -1.34
N ASP A 21 44.49 -19.11 -2.22
CA ASP A 21 44.01 -17.81 -1.79
C ASP A 21 42.58 -18.06 -1.31
N GLU A 22 42.40 -18.08 0.01
CA GLU A 22 41.09 -17.91 0.62
C GLU A 22 40.72 -16.46 0.29
N TYR A 23 40.00 -16.27 -0.81
CA TYR A 23 39.32 -15.00 -1.07
C TYR A 23 38.21 -14.91 -0.04
N ASP A 24 38.56 -14.45 1.16
CA ASP A 24 37.61 -13.76 2.01
C ASP A 24 37.16 -12.55 1.20
N THR A 25 36.05 -12.69 0.48
CA THR A 25 35.20 -11.55 0.20
C THR A 25 34.65 -11.13 1.55
N GLU A 26 35.45 -10.40 2.33
CA GLU A 26 34.89 -9.50 3.32
C GLU A 26 34.05 -8.49 2.52
N ASP A 27 32.80 -8.88 2.24
CA ASP A 27 31.75 -7.98 1.84
C ASP A 27 31.63 -7.00 3.02
N ILE A 28 32.34 -5.88 2.92
CA ILE A 28 32.11 -4.72 3.77
C ILE A 28 30.73 -4.24 3.38
N SER A 29 29.70 -4.83 3.99
CA SER A 29 28.34 -4.32 3.92
C SER A 29 28.38 -2.90 4.47
N VAL A 30 28.25 -1.92 3.58
CA VAL A 30 28.20 -0.52 3.99
C VAL A 30 26.82 -0.25 4.56
N GLU A 31 26.76 0.03 5.86
CA GLU A 31 25.52 0.37 6.55
C GLU A 31 24.96 1.69 6.01
N TYR A 32 23.66 1.69 5.74
CA TYR A 32 22.89 2.87 5.38
C TYR A 32 21.51 2.83 6.04
N SER A 33 20.95 4.00 6.33
CA SER A 33 19.57 4.14 6.77
C SER A 33 18.93 5.41 6.21
N LEU A 34 17.63 5.37 6.02
CA LEU A 34 16.78 6.52 5.78
C LEU A 34 15.57 6.34 6.69
N ASP A 35 15.28 7.32 7.53
CA ASP A 35 14.29 7.23 8.61
C ASP A 35 13.43 8.50 8.63
N LEU A 36 12.10 8.34 8.75
CA LEU A 36 11.15 9.45 8.83
C LEU A 36 10.87 9.83 10.28
N THR A 37 11.00 11.12 10.61
CA THR A 37 10.59 11.63 11.92
C THR A 37 9.05 11.62 11.99
N GLU A 38 8.49 11.23 13.13
CA GLU A 38 7.02 11.02 13.31
C GLU A 38 6.40 9.93 12.40
N GLY A 39 7.22 9.17 11.68
CA GLY A 39 6.78 8.03 10.87
C GLY A 39 6.28 8.40 9.48
N SER A 40 5.72 7.40 8.81
CA SER A 40 5.30 7.44 7.41
C SER A 40 3.85 7.83 7.20
N ASN A 41 3.05 8.00 8.26
CA ASN A 41 1.64 8.39 8.15
C ASN A 41 1.39 9.60 9.04
N LEU A 42 0.90 10.68 8.45
CA LEU A 42 0.51 11.88 9.17
C LEU A 42 -0.93 12.25 8.85
N ILE A 43 -1.59 12.86 9.83
CA ILE A 43 -2.93 13.41 9.67
C ILE A 43 -2.85 14.90 10.00
N VAL A 44 -3.32 15.74 9.07
CA VAL A 44 -3.37 17.20 9.15
C VAL A 44 -4.83 17.63 9.11
N GLN A 45 -5.22 18.51 10.02
CA GLN A 45 -6.55 19.11 10.01
C GLN A 45 -6.66 20.07 8.82
N LEU A 46 -7.80 20.05 8.12
CA LEU A 46 -8.09 20.99 7.03
C LEU A 46 -7.89 22.44 7.50
N GLY A 47 -7.03 23.16 6.80
CA GLY A 47 -6.66 24.56 7.05
C GLY A 47 -5.46 24.75 7.98
N ASP A 48 -5.06 23.74 8.75
CA ASP A 48 -3.87 23.83 9.60
C ASP A 48 -2.59 23.72 8.75
N PRO A 49 -1.54 24.52 9.04
CA PRO A 49 -0.33 24.48 8.24
C PRO A 49 0.37 23.12 8.35
N TYR A 50 0.75 22.56 7.20
CA TYR A 50 1.66 21.42 7.16
C TYR A 50 3.10 21.88 7.35
N SER A 51 3.78 21.33 8.37
CA SER A 51 5.22 21.48 8.57
C SER A 51 5.87 20.11 8.47
N GLU A 52 6.93 20.01 7.66
CA GLU A 52 7.72 18.79 7.51
C GLU A 52 8.34 18.37 8.87
N PRO A 53 7.99 17.20 9.44
CA PRO A 53 8.52 16.76 10.74
C PRO A 53 10.01 16.42 10.72
N GLY A 54 10.56 16.15 9.53
CA GLY A 54 11.97 15.83 9.32
C GLY A 54 12.22 14.37 8.99
N TYR A 55 13.48 14.09 8.68
CA TYR A 55 14.00 12.79 8.27
C TYR A 55 15.50 12.71 8.57
N LYS A 56 16.01 11.49 8.69
CA LYS A 56 17.43 11.21 8.93
C LYS A 56 17.96 10.25 7.89
N ALA A 57 19.12 10.57 7.30
CA ALA A 57 19.82 9.63 6.43
C ALA A 57 21.25 9.43 6.90
N ILE A 58 21.66 8.17 7.02
CA ILE A 58 23.03 7.76 7.38
C ILE A 58 23.58 6.91 6.23
N TYR A 59 24.84 7.15 5.86
CA TYR A 59 25.57 6.29 4.93
C TYR A 59 27.00 6.13 5.40
N ALA A 60 27.46 4.88 5.52
CA ALA A 60 28.80 4.54 6.00
C ALA A 60 29.14 5.23 7.34
N GLY A 61 28.17 5.29 8.26
CA GLY A 61 28.30 5.96 9.56
C GLY A 61 28.34 7.49 9.52
N SER A 62 28.15 8.11 8.35
CA SER A 62 28.13 9.56 8.19
C SER A 62 26.71 10.08 7.96
N ASP A 63 26.42 11.25 8.53
CA ASP A 63 25.18 11.99 8.30
C ASP A 63 25.13 12.55 6.88
N VAL A 64 24.09 12.18 6.15
CA VAL A 64 23.86 12.58 4.75
C VAL A 64 22.44 13.12 4.56
N THR A 65 21.77 13.55 5.64
CA THR A 65 20.41 14.10 5.60
C THR A 65 20.26 15.26 4.61
N ASP A 66 21.28 16.12 4.47
CA ASP A 66 21.28 17.27 3.56
C ASP A 66 21.32 16.89 2.06
N LYS A 67 21.58 15.62 1.75
CA LYS A 67 21.60 15.07 0.40
C LYS A 67 20.32 14.36 0.00
N VAL A 68 19.37 14.23 0.91
CA VAL A 68 18.06 13.62 0.62
C VAL A 68 17.29 14.56 -0.29
N VAL A 69 16.76 14.02 -1.38
CA VAL A 69 15.82 14.70 -2.26
C VAL A 69 14.42 14.45 -1.72
N VAL A 70 13.66 15.53 -1.55
CA VAL A 70 12.26 15.47 -1.11
C VAL A 70 11.37 15.95 -2.24
N GLU A 71 10.45 15.10 -2.68
CA GLU A 71 9.49 15.39 -3.74
C GLU A 71 8.06 15.24 -3.23
N GLY A 72 7.14 16.03 -3.79
CA GLY A 72 5.75 16.10 -3.33
C GLY A 72 5.42 17.40 -2.61
N ALA A 73 4.13 17.73 -2.56
CA ALA A 73 3.63 18.92 -1.88
C ALA A 73 2.28 18.60 -1.25
N VAL A 74 2.11 19.03 0.00
CA VAL A 74 0.85 18.90 0.74
C VAL A 74 0.13 20.25 0.66
N ASP A 75 -1.10 20.25 0.15
CA ASP A 75 -1.97 21.43 0.25
C ASP A 75 -2.89 21.28 1.47
N PRO A 76 -2.63 22.00 2.58
CA PRO A 76 -3.43 21.88 3.79
C PRO A 76 -4.86 22.40 3.64
N ASN A 77 -5.20 23.09 2.54
CA ASN A 77 -6.51 23.67 2.31
C ASN A 77 -7.45 22.78 1.49
N THR A 78 -6.96 21.61 1.06
CA THR A 78 -7.73 20.68 0.25
C THR A 78 -7.70 19.31 0.93
N VAL A 79 -8.87 18.73 1.20
CA VAL A 79 -8.95 17.37 1.73
C VAL A 79 -8.40 16.40 0.68
N GLY A 80 -7.52 15.51 1.10
CA GLY A 80 -6.89 14.59 0.19
C GLY A 80 -5.81 13.72 0.82
N LEU A 81 -5.33 12.79 -0.01
CA LEU A 81 -4.16 11.98 0.26
C LEU A 81 -2.98 12.57 -0.50
N TYR A 82 -1.92 12.93 0.21
CA TYR A 82 -0.71 13.51 -0.36
C TYR A 82 0.46 12.57 -0.09
N MET A 83 1.23 12.26 -1.13
CA MET A 83 2.45 11.46 -1.02
C MET A 83 3.66 12.39 -1.07
N VAL A 84 4.56 12.22 -0.11
CA VAL A 84 5.87 12.88 -0.10
C VAL A 84 6.95 11.81 -0.18
N GLU A 85 7.76 11.84 -1.22
CA GLU A 85 8.86 10.90 -1.45
C GLU A 85 10.18 11.48 -0.95
N TYR A 86 10.97 10.65 -0.28
CA TYR A 86 12.31 10.94 0.21
C TYR A 86 13.25 9.96 -0.45
N SER A 87 14.23 10.44 -1.20
CA SER A 87 15.19 9.56 -1.87
C SER A 87 16.63 10.01 -1.66
N TYR A 88 17.53 9.03 -1.56
CA TYR A 88 18.97 9.26 -1.52
C TYR A 88 19.69 8.21 -2.35
N THR A 89 20.45 8.67 -3.35
CA THR A 89 21.31 7.80 -4.16
C THR A 89 22.68 7.66 -3.48
N ILE A 90 22.97 6.46 -2.99
CA ILE A 90 24.26 6.17 -2.35
C ILE A 90 25.38 6.07 -3.42
N PRO A 91 26.66 6.30 -3.05
CA PRO A 91 27.80 6.33 -3.98
C PRO A 91 27.99 5.11 -4.89
N ASN A 92 27.47 3.93 -4.53
CA ASN A 92 27.53 2.74 -5.38
C ASN A 92 26.47 2.75 -6.51
N GLY A 93 25.60 3.76 -6.55
CA GLY A 93 24.53 3.94 -7.55
C GLY A 93 23.16 3.42 -7.14
N GLU A 94 23.02 2.76 -6.00
CA GLU A 94 21.72 2.32 -5.46
C GLU A 94 20.95 3.52 -4.88
N THR A 95 19.63 3.56 -5.08
CA THR A 95 18.77 4.60 -4.50
C THR A 95 17.89 3.97 -3.44
N ILE A 96 17.92 4.55 -2.25
CA ILE A 96 17.01 4.22 -1.16
C ILE A 96 15.90 5.28 -1.13
N SER A 97 14.64 4.82 -1.05
CA SER A 97 13.47 5.70 -1.00
C SER A 97 12.56 5.33 0.18
N LEU A 98 11.91 6.34 0.76
CA LEU A 98 10.78 6.22 1.66
C LEU A 98 9.64 7.13 1.19
N GLU A 99 8.42 6.73 1.50
CA GLU A 99 7.23 7.54 1.26
C GLU A 99 6.57 7.91 2.58
N ARG A 100 6.07 9.14 2.64
CA ARG A 100 5.15 9.59 3.68
C ARG A 100 3.79 9.86 3.08
N GLU A 101 2.79 9.19 3.64
CA GLU A 101 1.38 9.43 3.40
C GLU A 101 0.89 10.54 4.34
N VAL A 102 0.44 11.66 3.78
CA VAL A 102 -0.13 12.77 4.54
C VAL A 102 -1.60 12.91 4.19
N ILE A 103 -2.46 12.71 5.18
CA ILE A 103 -3.90 12.83 5.06
C ILE A 103 -4.30 14.22 5.54
N VAL A 104 -4.81 15.06 4.64
CA VAL A 104 -5.49 16.29 5.03
C VAL A 104 -6.97 15.94 5.17
N ALA A 105 -7.51 16.05 6.38
CA ALA A 105 -8.89 15.66 6.69
C ALA A 105 -9.65 16.79 7.39
N ASP A 106 -10.95 16.93 7.08
CA ASP A 106 -11.84 17.78 7.84
C ASP A 106 -12.34 17.00 9.07
N MET A 107 -11.66 17.16 10.21
CA MET A 107 -12.02 16.43 11.42
C MET A 107 -13.27 16.97 12.13
N SER A 108 -13.97 17.97 11.56
CA SER A 108 -15.30 18.36 12.02
C SER A 108 -16.37 17.30 11.70
N ILE A 109 -16.10 16.41 10.74
CA ILE A 109 -16.99 15.31 10.38
C ILE A 109 -16.87 14.20 11.44
N THR A 110 -17.85 14.14 12.36
CA THR A 110 -17.84 13.17 13.46
C THR A 110 -18.55 11.85 13.16
N THR A 111 -19.30 11.77 12.05
CA THR A 111 -19.99 10.54 11.66
C THR A 111 -18.96 9.44 11.35
N ASP A 112 -19.09 8.31 12.05
CA ASP A 112 -18.24 7.14 11.84
C ASP A 112 -19.02 6.07 11.07
N ILE A 113 -18.48 5.68 9.91
CA ILE A 113 -19.04 4.63 9.04
C ILE A 113 -18.16 3.39 9.03
N SER A 114 -17.19 3.28 9.93
CA SER A 114 -16.32 2.11 10.03
C SER A 114 -17.11 0.85 10.43
N GLY A 115 -16.65 -0.29 9.94
CA GLY A 115 -17.30 -1.57 10.15
C GLY A 115 -17.15 -2.51 8.97
N THR A 116 -17.68 -3.72 9.13
CA THR A 116 -17.80 -4.69 8.04
C THR A 116 -19.18 -4.53 7.42
N TYR A 117 -19.22 -4.32 6.11
CA TYR A 117 -20.43 -4.25 5.30
C TYR A 117 -20.55 -5.50 4.45
N VAL A 118 -21.78 -5.95 4.21
CA VAL A 118 -22.07 -7.07 3.32
C VAL A 118 -22.84 -6.53 2.12
N THR A 119 -22.40 -6.88 0.91
CA THR A 119 -23.13 -6.53 -0.32
C THR A 119 -24.50 -7.20 -0.34
N GLN A 120 -25.52 -6.42 -0.69
CA GLN A 120 -26.93 -6.82 -0.67
C GLN A 120 -27.40 -7.23 -2.06
N GLU A 121 -28.56 -7.91 -2.12
CA GLU A 121 -29.28 -8.14 -3.37
C GLU A 121 -29.47 -6.80 -4.11
N GLY A 122 -29.31 -6.84 -5.44
CA GLY A 122 -29.30 -5.66 -6.28
C GLY A 122 -27.90 -5.09 -6.55
N THR A 123 -26.86 -5.56 -5.85
CA THR A 123 -25.48 -5.29 -6.24
C THR A 123 -25.14 -5.97 -7.56
N HIS A 124 -24.59 -5.23 -8.51
CA HIS A 124 -24.35 -5.74 -9.85
C HIS A 124 -23.31 -4.96 -10.64
N ARG A 125 -22.69 -5.63 -11.61
CA ARG A 125 -21.81 -5.01 -12.61
C ARG A 125 -22.53 -4.89 -13.93
N ILE A 126 -22.39 -3.75 -14.60
CA ILE A 126 -22.73 -3.58 -16.02
C ILE A 126 -21.45 -3.50 -16.85
N ARG A 127 -21.33 -4.41 -17.83
CA ARG A 127 -20.26 -4.41 -18.84
C ARG A 127 -20.87 -4.45 -20.22
N LYS A 128 -20.68 -3.38 -21.02
CA LYS A 128 -21.24 -3.28 -22.38
C LYS A 128 -22.76 -3.60 -22.43
N GLY A 129 -23.52 -3.09 -21.45
CA GLY A 129 -24.96 -3.30 -21.33
C GLY A 129 -25.37 -4.65 -20.71
N VAL A 130 -24.44 -5.56 -20.43
CA VAL A 130 -24.73 -6.84 -19.78
C VAL A 130 -24.61 -6.70 -18.27
N ARG A 131 -25.70 -7.03 -17.56
CA ARG A 131 -25.76 -7.08 -16.10
C ARG A 131 -25.25 -8.42 -15.56
N THR A 132 -24.49 -8.38 -14.48
CA THR A 132 -24.07 -9.55 -13.69
C THR A 132 -24.27 -9.23 -12.22
N ASP A 133 -25.21 -9.91 -11.58
CA ASP A 133 -25.51 -9.75 -10.16
C ASP A 133 -24.51 -10.51 -9.28
N TYR A 134 -24.20 -9.93 -8.13
CA TYR A 134 -23.37 -10.54 -7.09
C TYR A 134 -23.73 -9.91 -5.73
N SER A 135 -23.61 -10.67 -4.66
CA SER A 135 -23.93 -10.23 -3.30
C SER A 135 -23.22 -11.13 -2.28
N GLU A 136 -23.44 -10.87 -0.99
CA GLU A 136 -22.91 -11.66 0.13
C GLU A 136 -21.38 -11.65 0.27
N THR A 137 -20.73 -10.65 -0.30
CA THR A 137 -19.30 -10.37 -0.14
C THR A 137 -19.07 -9.29 0.91
N GLU A 138 -17.95 -9.35 1.62
CA GLU A 138 -17.63 -8.40 2.69
C GLU A 138 -16.76 -7.24 2.18
N VAL A 139 -17.09 -6.04 2.62
CA VAL A 139 -16.29 -4.82 2.45
C VAL A 139 -16.01 -4.25 3.83
N VAL A 140 -14.74 -4.10 4.18
CA VAL A 140 -14.31 -3.55 5.47
C VAL A 140 -13.96 -2.09 5.26
N ILE A 141 -14.59 -1.21 6.06
CA ILE A 141 -14.28 0.21 6.12
C ILE A 141 -13.63 0.49 7.48
N LYS A 142 -12.45 1.11 7.50
CA LYS A 142 -11.74 1.48 8.72
C LYS A 142 -11.52 2.97 8.79
N GLN A 143 -11.87 3.58 9.92
CA GLN A 143 -11.60 4.98 10.17
C GLN A 143 -10.09 5.20 10.35
N ILE A 144 -9.56 6.20 9.64
CA ILE A 144 -8.17 6.65 9.77
C ILE A 144 -8.13 7.99 10.50
N ALA A 145 -9.05 8.89 10.15
CA ALA A 145 -9.32 10.15 10.83
C ALA A 145 -10.84 10.43 10.77
N PRO A 146 -11.38 11.36 11.56
CA PRO A 146 -12.78 11.76 11.40
C PRO A 146 -13.04 12.23 9.96
N GLY A 147 -14.10 11.71 9.35
CA GLY A 147 -14.42 11.94 7.92
C GLY A 147 -13.53 11.21 6.90
N PHE A 148 -12.50 10.46 7.31
CA PHE A 148 -11.55 9.81 6.40
C PHE A 148 -11.40 8.31 6.69
N PHE A 149 -11.58 7.49 5.66
CA PHE A 149 -11.66 6.04 5.80
C PHE A 149 -10.84 5.30 4.74
N SER A 150 -10.28 4.16 5.12
CA SER A 150 -9.80 3.14 4.18
C SER A 150 -10.91 2.14 3.87
N VAL A 151 -10.96 1.67 2.63
CA VAL A 151 -11.95 0.72 2.13
C VAL A 151 -11.23 -0.49 1.54
N SER A 152 -11.62 -1.70 1.95
CA SER A 152 -10.98 -2.92 1.45
C SER A 152 -11.30 -3.21 -0.02
N ASN A 153 -12.52 -2.86 -0.48
CA ASN A 153 -12.95 -3.14 -1.84
C ASN A 153 -14.09 -2.25 -2.34
N LEU A 154 -13.76 -1.24 -3.13
CA LEU A 154 -14.67 -0.27 -3.74
C LEU A 154 -15.59 -0.87 -4.82
N ILE A 155 -15.30 -2.07 -5.35
CA ILE A 155 -16.20 -2.78 -6.28
C ILE A 155 -16.96 -3.92 -5.60
N GLY A 156 -17.02 -3.93 -4.27
CA GLY A 156 -17.87 -4.85 -3.52
C GLY A 156 -17.44 -6.32 -3.61
N GLY A 157 -16.16 -6.63 -3.75
CA GLY A 157 -15.72 -8.04 -3.75
C GLY A 157 -15.90 -8.78 -5.08
N TYR A 158 -16.24 -8.09 -6.17
CA TYR A 158 -16.56 -8.78 -7.44
C TYR A 158 -15.43 -9.70 -7.92
N TYR A 159 -14.19 -9.19 -8.06
CA TYR A 159 -13.08 -10.00 -8.56
C TYR A 159 -12.42 -10.86 -7.49
N SER A 160 -12.21 -10.30 -6.29
CA SER A 160 -11.55 -11.00 -5.19
C SER A 160 -12.35 -12.21 -4.70
N ASP A 161 -13.65 -12.02 -4.45
CA ASP A 161 -14.49 -12.97 -3.72
C ASP A 161 -15.49 -13.68 -4.64
N HIS A 162 -16.31 -12.91 -5.37
CA HIS A 162 -17.38 -13.48 -6.20
C HIS A 162 -16.82 -14.30 -7.39
N VAL A 163 -15.81 -13.77 -8.09
CA VAL A 163 -15.09 -14.53 -9.13
C VAL A 163 -13.98 -15.39 -8.53
N GLY A 164 -13.41 -15.01 -7.39
CA GLY A 164 -12.41 -15.80 -6.67
C GLY A 164 -10.96 -15.62 -7.16
N TYR A 165 -10.60 -14.44 -7.67
CA TYR A 165 -9.21 -14.14 -8.05
C TYR A 165 -8.30 -13.85 -6.83
N GLY A 166 -8.89 -13.62 -5.66
CA GLY A 166 -8.19 -13.35 -4.41
C GLY A 166 -7.87 -11.87 -4.16
N ASP A 167 -7.37 -11.59 -2.96
CA ASP A 167 -7.27 -10.24 -2.37
C ASP A 167 -6.47 -9.23 -3.21
N ARG A 168 -5.51 -9.70 -4.01
CA ARG A 168 -4.75 -8.82 -4.92
C ARG A 168 -5.66 -8.13 -5.96
N TYR A 169 -6.85 -8.65 -6.21
CA TYR A 169 -7.81 -8.10 -7.16
C TYR A 169 -8.98 -7.38 -6.49
N ALA A 170 -8.88 -7.12 -5.18
CA ALA A 170 -9.74 -6.18 -4.50
C ALA A 170 -9.35 -4.75 -4.89
N ALA A 171 -10.33 -3.91 -5.18
CA ALA A 171 -10.09 -2.50 -5.47
C ALA A 171 -10.08 -1.72 -4.16
N SER A 172 -8.97 -1.74 -3.42
CA SER A 172 -8.86 -0.99 -2.17
C SER A 172 -8.69 0.51 -2.45
N GLY A 173 -8.90 1.34 -1.44
CA GLY A 173 -8.69 2.78 -1.58
C GLY A 173 -9.06 3.57 -0.33
N TYR A 174 -9.00 4.89 -0.46
CA TYR A 174 -9.39 5.82 0.59
C TYR A 174 -10.57 6.68 0.13
N ILE A 175 -11.47 6.96 1.08
CA ILE A 175 -12.66 7.78 0.86
C ILE A 175 -12.79 8.86 1.93
N GLN A 176 -13.45 9.94 1.56
CA GLN A 176 -13.91 10.99 2.46
C GLN A 176 -15.42 10.89 2.63
N LEU A 177 -15.91 10.89 3.86
CA LEU A 177 -17.31 11.17 4.18
C LEU A 177 -17.50 12.68 4.36
N LYS A 178 -18.54 13.25 3.76
CA LYS A 178 -18.89 14.67 3.88
C LYS A 178 -20.06 14.88 4.83
N GLU A 179 -20.29 16.14 5.21
CA GLU A 179 -21.35 16.54 6.14
C GLU A 179 -22.76 16.13 5.68
N ASP A 180 -23.00 16.12 4.36
CA ASP A 180 -24.27 15.69 3.75
C ASP A 180 -24.39 14.16 3.58
N ASN A 181 -23.47 13.41 4.17
CA ASN A 181 -23.28 11.95 4.02
C ASN A 181 -22.93 11.48 2.61
N SER A 182 -22.63 12.40 1.67
CA SER A 182 -22.01 12.00 0.40
C SER A 182 -20.58 11.53 0.65
N ILE A 183 -20.11 10.63 -0.21
CA ILE A 183 -18.79 10.02 -0.14
C ILE A 183 -18.01 10.44 -1.37
N ALA A 184 -16.76 10.87 -1.18
CA ALA A 184 -15.82 11.13 -2.26
C ALA A 184 -14.69 10.11 -2.23
N ILE A 185 -14.29 9.62 -3.40
CA ILE A 185 -13.07 8.83 -3.54
C ILE A 185 -11.85 9.74 -3.53
N LEU A 186 -10.83 9.34 -2.80
CA LEU A 186 -9.55 10.05 -2.74
C LEU A 186 -8.46 9.30 -3.50
N SER A 187 -8.44 7.97 -3.37
CA SER A 187 -7.60 7.12 -4.20
C SER A 187 -8.16 5.71 -4.28
N SER A 188 -7.67 4.94 -5.25
CA SER A 188 -7.90 3.51 -5.32
C SER A 188 -6.76 2.79 -6.02
N LEU A 189 -6.63 1.50 -5.77
CA LEU A 189 -5.64 0.63 -6.38
C LEU A 189 -6.19 -0.80 -6.47
N VAL A 190 -5.94 -1.46 -7.59
CA VAL A 190 -6.08 -2.92 -7.74
C VAL A 190 -4.68 -3.52 -7.89
N PRO A 191 -4.06 -4.04 -6.81
CA PRO A 191 -2.66 -4.45 -6.81
C PRO A 191 -2.29 -5.53 -7.84
N GLY A 192 -3.25 -6.37 -8.22
CA GLY A 192 -3.07 -7.44 -9.20
C GLY A 192 -2.92 -6.91 -10.63
N TRP A 193 -3.47 -5.74 -10.93
CA TRP A 193 -3.42 -5.12 -12.26
C TRP A 193 -2.62 -3.82 -12.31
N GLY A 194 -2.34 -3.21 -11.15
CA GLY A 194 -1.61 -1.95 -11.07
C GLY A 194 -2.41 -0.77 -11.63
N ASP A 195 -3.75 -0.87 -11.61
CA ASP A 195 -4.66 0.17 -12.07
C ASP A 195 -5.64 0.59 -10.96
N SER A 196 -6.54 1.51 -11.27
CA SER A 196 -7.43 2.15 -10.30
C SER A 196 -8.82 2.38 -10.89
N LEU A 197 -9.78 2.75 -10.03
CA LEU A 197 -11.11 3.17 -10.46
C LEU A 197 -11.00 4.47 -11.27
N SER A 198 -11.91 4.61 -12.24
CA SER A 198 -12.08 5.84 -13.01
C SER A 198 -13.00 6.85 -12.33
N ALA A 199 -13.92 6.38 -11.48
CA ALA A 199 -14.88 7.23 -10.77
C ALA A 199 -15.54 6.48 -9.59
N LEU A 200 -16.08 7.24 -8.65
CA LEU A 200 -17.00 6.79 -7.62
C LEU A 200 -18.17 7.78 -7.56
N ASP A 201 -19.26 7.43 -8.23
CA ASP A 201 -20.42 8.30 -8.42
C ASP A 201 -21.58 7.89 -7.51
N ASN A 202 -22.50 8.83 -7.25
CA ASN A 202 -23.69 8.61 -6.42
C ASN A 202 -23.39 7.95 -5.05
N ALA A 203 -22.18 8.20 -4.53
CA ALA A 203 -21.70 7.53 -3.35
C ALA A 203 -22.22 8.24 -2.09
N ALA A 204 -22.94 7.52 -1.24
CA ALA A 204 -23.52 8.07 -0.02
C ALA A 204 -23.72 7.00 1.05
N TYR A 205 -23.62 7.45 2.30
CA TYR A 205 -24.04 6.70 3.47
C TYR A 205 -25.46 7.10 3.88
N THR A 206 -26.28 6.12 4.24
CA THR A 206 -27.63 6.34 4.76
C THR A 206 -27.66 5.94 6.24
N PRO A 207 -27.65 6.92 7.18
CA PRO A 207 -27.61 6.63 8.61
C PRO A 207 -28.83 5.86 9.14
N ALA A 208 -29.99 6.00 8.49
CA ALA A 208 -31.25 5.42 8.97
C ALA A 208 -31.25 3.89 8.97
N ASP A 209 -30.47 3.26 8.09
CA ASP A 209 -30.43 1.80 7.91
C ASP A 209 -29.01 1.22 7.85
N ASN A 210 -27.99 2.06 8.11
CA ASN A 210 -26.57 1.72 8.03
C ASN A 210 -26.17 1.12 6.67
N THR A 211 -26.71 1.71 5.59
CA THR A 211 -26.37 1.30 4.22
C THR A 211 -25.42 2.29 3.56
N ILE A 212 -24.61 1.76 2.66
CA ILE A 212 -23.81 2.55 1.72
C ILE A 212 -24.18 2.10 0.31
N TYR A 213 -24.36 3.08 -0.56
CA TYR A 213 -24.48 2.86 -1.98
C TYR A 213 -23.42 3.66 -2.72
N TRP A 214 -22.85 3.10 -3.78
CA TRP A 214 -22.06 3.84 -4.75
C TRP A 214 -22.02 3.16 -6.12
N GLU A 215 -21.64 3.94 -7.13
CA GLU A 215 -21.39 3.49 -8.49
C GLU A 215 -19.89 3.61 -8.79
N ALA A 216 -19.19 2.49 -8.76
CA ALA A 216 -17.76 2.43 -9.03
C ALA A 216 -17.50 2.21 -10.52
N GLY A 217 -16.93 3.21 -11.18
CA GLY A 217 -16.45 3.12 -12.56
C GLY A 217 -15.08 2.43 -12.60
N TYR A 218 -14.95 1.35 -13.37
CA TYR A 218 -13.68 0.62 -13.48
C TYR A 218 -13.54 -0.09 -14.83
N ALA A 219 -12.42 0.15 -15.54
CA ALA A 219 -12.08 -0.50 -16.82
C ALA A 219 -13.23 -0.56 -17.86
N GLY A 220 -14.00 0.53 -17.98
CA GLY A 220 -15.15 0.63 -18.89
C GLY A 220 -16.41 -0.14 -18.43
N MET A 221 -16.46 -0.49 -17.14
CA MET A 221 -17.60 -1.12 -16.46
C MET A 221 -18.07 -0.20 -15.33
N VAL A 222 -19.32 -0.38 -14.90
CA VAL A 222 -19.86 0.27 -13.70
C VAL A 222 -20.34 -0.81 -12.75
N PHE A 223 -19.93 -0.70 -11.48
CA PHE A 223 -20.33 -1.56 -10.38
C PHE A 223 -21.26 -0.78 -9.48
N TYR A 224 -22.52 -1.20 -9.43
CA TYR A 224 -23.55 -0.65 -8.56
C TYR A 224 -23.51 -1.45 -7.27
N VAL A 225 -22.88 -0.88 -6.24
CA VAL A 225 -22.62 -1.58 -4.99
C VAL A 225 -23.58 -1.07 -3.94
N ASN A 226 -24.48 -1.93 -3.48
CA ASN A 226 -25.36 -1.67 -2.35
C ASN A 226 -24.92 -2.56 -1.20
N MET A 227 -24.56 -1.97 -0.07
CA MET A 227 -24.04 -2.72 1.08
C MET A 227 -24.67 -2.24 2.37
N LYS A 228 -24.84 -3.17 3.31
CA LYS A 228 -25.37 -2.90 4.65
C LYS A 228 -24.36 -3.32 5.69
N MET A 229 -24.19 -2.51 6.73
CA MET A 229 -23.34 -2.86 7.86
C MET A 229 -23.81 -4.19 8.48
N LYS A 230 -22.87 -5.09 8.71
CA LYS A 230 -23.09 -6.38 9.36
C LYS A 230 -23.42 -6.11 10.83
N GLU A 231 -24.59 -6.59 11.26
CA GLU A 231 -24.95 -6.58 12.68
C GLU A 231 -24.05 -7.60 13.41
N GLU A 232 -23.50 -7.22 14.57
CA GLU A 232 -22.66 -8.08 15.41
C GLU A 232 -23.44 -9.24 16.05
#